data_AF-A0A0S8KU34-F1
#
_entry.id   AF-A0A0S8KU34-F1
#
_cell.length_a   1.000
_cell.length_b   1.000
_cell.length_c   1.000
_cell.angle_alpha   90.00
_cell.angle_beta   90.00
_cell.angle_gamma   90.00
#
_symmetry.space_group_name_H-M   'P 1'
#
loop_
_entity.id
_entity.type
_entity.pdbx_description
1 polymer ?
#
loop_
_entity_poly.entity_id
_entity_poly.type
_entity_poly.pdbx_seq_one_letter_code
_entity_poly.pdbx_strand_id
1 'polypeptide(L)'
;MNQEANTNRGGCRSWWRNCDVEADSEILAIDQMEDSIGPLDTHTTQIRQLIARFESCYHQADKEAERIAKAIGAGRRPTESSARPPKRRKELQNSRRILSRWCKNTTIRDLNLDVGGIRADQLLSFIGEPSPLKVWQVERVVDKVIEALDPNRPSHRMVLDLGDYGEPGAYPTGEYYRDDASFLEQTKNTLIHDTVDGRKARISLGLSIDLLMPCHWDFVGSLVTILKAIGGDLHPPRPFACCSRNLGLSPLCDRVRTISNTLRSFWRGSKRIKDIDRDVLASLGPATTVKRWLAASLDKTIRLQLEASSDFWLTFS
;
A
#
# COMPACT_ATOMS: atom_id res chain seq x y z
N MET A 1 30.00 -4.62 -33.67
CA MET A 1 29.56 -5.92 -33.12
C MET A 1 29.13 -5.70 -31.68
N ASN A 2 27.92 -5.17 -31.48
CA ASN A 2 27.27 -5.13 -30.18
C ASN A 2 26.38 -6.37 -30.13
N GLN A 3 26.78 -7.39 -29.39
CA GLN A 3 25.88 -8.46 -29.01
C GLN A 3 24.93 -7.90 -27.95
N GLU A 4 23.72 -7.56 -28.40
CA GLU A 4 22.57 -7.42 -27.52
C GLU A 4 22.38 -8.74 -26.78
N ALA A 5 22.73 -8.75 -25.49
CA ALA A 5 22.36 -9.78 -24.56
C ALA A 5 20.84 -9.68 -24.32
N ASN A 6 20.08 -10.21 -25.29
CA ASN A 6 18.66 -10.47 -25.14
C ASN A 6 18.52 -11.64 -24.16
N THR A 7 18.62 -11.34 -22.87
CA THR A 7 18.37 -12.30 -21.79
C THR A 7 16.88 -12.56 -21.78
N ASN A 8 16.50 -13.82 -22.04
CA ASN A 8 15.15 -14.34 -21.81
C ASN A 8 14.67 -13.94 -20.41
N ARG A 9 13.94 -12.82 -20.29
CA ARG A 9 13.23 -12.45 -19.07
C ARG A 9 12.02 -13.37 -18.96
N GLY A 10 12.19 -14.48 -18.27
CA GLY A 10 11.06 -15.32 -17.87
C GLY A 10 10.17 -14.54 -16.89
N GLY A 11 8.86 -14.76 -16.98
CA GLY A 11 7.92 -14.15 -16.02
C GLY A 11 8.21 -14.60 -14.59
N CYS A 12 8.03 -13.68 -13.64
CA CYS A 12 8.16 -13.98 -12.21
C CYS A 12 7.21 -15.12 -11.77
N ARG A 13 7.67 -15.98 -10.84
CA ARG A 13 6.78 -16.89 -10.10
C ARG A 13 5.68 -16.09 -9.39
N SER A 14 4.52 -16.71 -9.17
CA SER A 14 3.36 -16.06 -8.53
C SER A 14 3.66 -15.46 -7.14
N TRP A 15 4.70 -15.95 -6.48
CA TRP A 15 5.14 -15.48 -5.18
C TRP A 15 5.82 -14.09 -5.16
N TRP A 16 6.09 -13.51 -6.34
CA TRP A 16 6.70 -12.19 -6.51
C TRP A 16 5.70 -11.11 -6.98
N ARG A 17 4.41 -11.46 -7.13
CA ARG A 17 3.37 -10.58 -7.69
C ARG A 17 3.19 -9.24 -6.95
N ASN A 18 3.58 -9.16 -5.67
CA ASN A 18 3.49 -7.94 -4.87
C ASN A 18 4.68 -6.99 -5.06
N CYS A 19 5.66 -7.33 -5.90
CA CYS A 19 6.87 -6.51 -6.05
C CYS A 19 7.49 -6.49 -7.45
N ASP A 20 7.28 -7.49 -8.32
CA ASP A 20 7.81 -7.46 -9.68
C ASP A 20 7.02 -8.38 -10.64
N VAL A 21 7.12 -8.08 -11.94
CA VAL A 21 6.57 -8.90 -13.03
C VAL A 21 7.68 -9.62 -13.81
N GLU A 22 8.91 -9.11 -13.79
CA GLU A 22 10.06 -9.69 -14.48
C GLU A 22 11.12 -10.18 -13.50
N ALA A 23 11.63 -11.40 -13.71
CA ALA A 23 12.64 -11.97 -12.84
C ALA A 23 14.04 -11.44 -13.19
N ASP A 24 14.68 -10.73 -12.25
CA ASP A 24 16.10 -10.42 -12.34
C ASP A 24 16.99 -11.60 -11.89
N SER A 25 18.31 -11.46 -12.05
CA SER A 25 19.25 -12.53 -11.71
C SER A 25 19.24 -12.91 -10.22
N GLU A 26 18.88 -12.00 -9.32
CA GLU A 26 18.76 -12.28 -7.89
C GLU A 26 17.47 -13.07 -7.61
N ILE A 27 16.34 -12.72 -8.25
CA ILE A 27 15.09 -13.48 -8.19
C ILE A 27 15.32 -14.91 -8.68
N LEU A 28 15.96 -15.08 -9.84
CA LEU A 28 16.25 -16.41 -10.39
C LEU A 28 17.12 -17.25 -9.45
N ALA A 29 18.10 -16.63 -8.77
CA ALA A 29 18.92 -17.33 -7.79
C ALA A 29 18.11 -17.74 -6.54
N ILE A 30 17.19 -16.90 -6.08
CA ILE A 30 16.30 -17.24 -4.96
C ILE A 30 15.32 -18.35 -5.35
N ASP A 31 14.80 -18.34 -6.57
CA ASP A 31 13.94 -19.39 -7.11
C ASP A 31 14.68 -20.73 -7.20
N GLN A 32 15.97 -20.74 -7.59
CA GLN A 32 16.79 -21.95 -7.55
C GLN A 32 17.01 -22.49 -6.12
N MET A 33 17.09 -21.61 -5.11
CA MET A 33 17.13 -22.05 -3.71
C MET A 33 15.83 -22.79 -3.34
N GLU A 34 14.66 -22.30 -3.78
CA GLU A 34 13.38 -22.99 -3.57
C GLU A 34 13.39 -24.39 -4.20
N ASP A 35 13.83 -24.49 -5.45
CA ASP A 35 13.85 -25.76 -6.19
C ASP A 35 14.74 -26.81 -5.50
N SER A 36 15.84 -26.37 -4.87
CA SER A 36 16.74 -27.25 -4.11
C SER A 36 16.20 -27.73 -2.76
N ILE A 37 15.15 -27.08 -2.24
CA ILE A 37 14.49 -27.43 -0.97
C ILE A 37 13.37 -28.45 -1.18
N GLY A 38 12.75 -28.45 -2.38
CA GLY A 38 11.45 -29.06 -2.62
C GLY A 38 11.32 -30.55 -2.28
N PRO A 39 10.11 -31.02 -1.90
CA PRO A 39 8.86 -30.24 -1.76
C PRO A 39 8.79 -29.41 -0.46
N LEU A 40 8.16 -28.24 -0.51
CA LEU A 40 7.96 -27.38 0.66
C LEU A 40 6.89 -27.97 1.59
N ASP A 41 7.15 -27.95 2.90
CA ASP A 41 6.13 -28.28 3.89
C ASP A 41 5.07 -27.16 4.03
N THR A 42 3.94 -27.50 4.67
CA THR A 42 2.80 -26.58 4.85
C THR A 42 3.18 -25.29 5.58
N HIS A 43 4.03 -25.33 6.60
CA HIS A 43 4.42 -24.15 7.37
C HIS A 43 5.33 -23.24 6.54
N THR A 44 6.25 -23.83 5.80
CA THR A 44 7.14 -23.12 4.88
C THR A 44 6.35 -22.40 3.79
N THR A 45 5.35 -23.05 3.17
CA THR A 45 4.43 -22.42 2.22
C THR A 45 3.64 -21.28 2.84
N GLN A 46 3.14 -21.46 4.07
CA GLN A 46 2.39 -20.43 4.79
C GLN A 46 3.23 -19.18 5.10
N ILE A 47 4.51 -19.35 5.48
CA ILE A 47 5.41 -18.20 5.69
C ILE A 47 5.71 -17.51 4.36
N ARG A 48 5.90 -18.27 3.27
CA ARG A 48 6.10 -17.68 1.93
C ARG A 48 4.89 -16.85 1.47
N GLN A 49 3.67 -17.28 1.80
CA GLN A 49 2.44 -16.50 1.58
C GLN A 49 2.41 -15.19 2.36
N LEU A 50 2.95 -15.15 3.58
CA LEU A 50 3.07 -13.90 4.33
C LEU A 50 4.00 -12.92 3.61
N ILE A 51 5.15 -13.40 3.12
CA ILE A 51 6.12 -12.58 2.38
C ILE A 51 5.47 -12.01 1.12
N ALA A 52 4.71 -12.83 0.37
CA ALA A 52 4.03 -12.40 -0.85
C ALA A 52 2.87 -11.41 -0.61
N ARG A 53 2.47 -11.19 0.64
CA ARG A 53 1.42 -10.21 1.03
C ARG A 53 2.01 -9.02 1.80
N PHE A 54 3.33 -8.97 1.95
CA PHE A 54 4.00 -7.87 2.62
C PHE A 54 3.87 -6.60 1.77
N GLU A 55 3.56 -5.48 2.42
CA GLU A 55 3.37 -4.18 1.79
C GLU A 55 4.12 -3.11 2.58
N SER A 56 5.17 -2.53 1.98
CA SER A 56 6.01 -1.49 2.61
C SER A 56 5.25 -0.19 2.90
N CYS A 57 4.11 0.01 2.23
CA CYS A 57 3.22 1.16 2.43
C CYS A 57 2.35 1.04 3.70
N TYR A 58 2.33 -0.14 4.33
CA TYR A 58 1.51 -0.42 5.51
C TYR A 58 1.96 0.42 6.72
N HIS A 59 0.99 0.96 7.48
CA HIS A 59 1.26 1.79 8.67
C HIS A 59 1.99 1.07 9.82
N GLN A 60 2.19 -0.24 9.73
CA GLN A 60 3.04 -1.03 10.64
C GLN A 60 3.97 -1.97 9.85
N ALA A 61 4.45 -1.54 8.68
CA ALA A 61 5.30 -2.34 7.80
C ALA A 61 6.55 -2.87 8.53
N ASP A 62 7.15 -2.08 9.42
CA ASP A 62 8.25 -2.49 10.28
C ASP A 62 7.89 -3.68 11.19
N LYS A 63 6.78 -3.57 11.92
CA LYS A 63 6.30 -4.63 12.82
C LYS A 63 5.88 -5.87 12.05
N GLU A 64 5.33 -5.70 10.86
CA GLU A 64 4.97 -6.80 9.98
C GLU A 64 6.22 -7.54 9.47
N ALA A 65 7.26 -6.81 9.05
CA ALA A 65 8.52 -7.41 8.66
C ALA A 65 9.19 -8.16 9.83
N GLU A 66 9.17 -7.60 11.05
CA GLU A 66 9.63 -8.28 12.27
C GLU A 66 8.80 -9.53 12.58
N ARG A 67 7.48 -9.47 12.41
CA ARG A 67 6.57 -10.60 12.61
C ARG A 67 6.91 -11.74 11.65
N ILE A 68 7.14 -11.43 10.38
CA ILE A 68 7.54 -12.43 9.38
C ILE A 68 8.93 -12.98 9.68
N ALA A 69 9.90 -12.14 10.09
CA ALA A 69 11.23 -12.62 10.50
C ALA A 69 11.16 -13.60 11.68
N LYS A 70 10.33 -13.30 12.70
CA LYS A 70 10.05 -14.23 13.81
C LYS A 70 9.39 -15.53 13.35
N ALA A 71 8.49 -15.47 12.38
CA ALA A 71 7.87 -16.65 11.77
C ALA A 71 8.91 -17.56 11.10
N ILE A 72 9.83 -16.96 10.33
CA ILE A 72 10.96 -17.66 9.70
C ILE A 72 11.81 -18.33 10.78
N GLY A 73 12.16 -17.59 11.83
CA GLY A 73 12.96 -18.11 12.95
C GLY A 73 12.32 -19.28 13.69
N ALA A 74 11.02 -19.20 13.93
CA ALA A 74 10.24 -20.23 14.61
C ALA A 74 9.83 -21.41 13.70
N GLY A 75 9.94 -21.27 12.37
CA GLY A 75 9.51 -22.27 11.39
C GLY A 75 7.98 -22.47 11.36
N ARG A 76 7.20 -21.49 11.83
CA ARG A 76 5.72 -21.59 11.86
C ARG A 76 5.07 -20.24 11.62
N ARG A 77 3.89 -20.26 11.00
CA ARG A 77 3.06 -19.05 10.81
C ARG A 77 2.57 -18.54 12.17
N PRO A 78 2.74 -17.24 12.46
CA PRO A 78 2.14 -16.62 13.64
C PRO A 78 0.63 -16.52 13.49
N THR A 79 -0.09 -16.54 14.60
CA THR A 79 -1.53 -16.30 14.64
C THR A 79 -1.85 -14.94 14.04
N GLU A 80 -2.79 -14.89 13.09
CA GLU A 80 -3.23 -13.64 12.48
C GLU A 80 -4.37 -13.02 13.28
N SER A 81 -4.28 -11.72 13.47
CA SER A 81 -5.42 -10.91 13.83
C SER A 81 -5.90 -10.21 12.56
N SER A 82 -7.15 -10.44 12.17
CA SER A 82 -7.81 -9.62 11.16
C SER A 82 -8.24 -8.26 11.70
N ALA A 83 -8.12 -8.04 13.02
CA ALA A 83 -8.50 -6.78 13.64
C ALA A 83 -7.47 -5.68 13.33
N ARG A 84 -7.96 -4.58 12.77
CA ARG A 84 -7.19 -3.35 12.60
C ARG A 84 -6.73 -2.81 13.97
N PRO A 85 -5.56 -2.16 14.05
CA PRO A 85 -5.12 -1.51 15.28
C PRO A 85 -6.16 -0.51 15.81
N PRO A 86 -6.35 -0.40 17.14
CA PRO A 86 -7.41 0.43 17.72
C PRO A 86 -7.40 1.88 17.24
N LYS A 87 -6.22 2.48 17.10
CA LYS A 87 -6.06 3.85 16.58
C LYS A 87 -6.60 3.98 15.15
N ARG A 88 -6.16 3.13 14.23
CA ARG A 88 -6.61 3.16 12.83
C ARG A 88 -8.11 2.87 12.72
N ARG A 89 -8.63 1.93 13.52
CA ARG A 89 -10.08 1.66 13.56
C ARG A 89 -10.88 2.88 13.99
N LYS A 90 -10.43 3.59 15.03
CA LYS A 90 -11.07 4.83 15.52
C LYS A 90 -11.05 5.92 14.45
N GLU A 91 -9.91 6.14 13.80
CA GLU A 91 -9.77 7.10 12.70
C GLU A 91 -10.78 6.82 11.58
N LEU A 92 -10.88 5.57 11.11
CA LEU A 92 -11.84 5.19 10.06
C LEU A 92 -13.29 5.35 10.49
N GLN A 93 -13.63 4.95 11.71
CA GLN A 93 -14.99 5.13 12.24
C GLN A 93 -15.36 6.61 12.35
N ASN A 94 -14.42 7.45 12.77
CA ASN A 94 -14.62 8.89 12.87
C ASN A 94 -14.72 9.53 11.48
N SER A 95 -13.84 9.19 10.54
CA SER A 95 -13.92 9.65 9.14
C SER A 95 -15.29 9.33 8.54
N ARG A 96 -15.75 8.07 8.65
CA ARG A 96 -17.09 7.67 8.19
C ARG A 96 -18.18 8.52 8.86
N ARG A 97 -18.17 8.66 10.19
CA ARG A 97 -19.21 9.40 10.93
C ARG A 97 -19.27 10.86 10.54
N ILE A 98 -18.12 11.51 10.39
CA ILE A 98 -18.02 12.93 10.03
C ILE A 98 -18.51 13.13 8.60
N LEU A 99 -17.92 12.42 7.63
CA LEU A 99 -18.19 12.62 6.21
C LEU A 99 -19.60 12.17 5.82
N SER A 100 -20.07 11.01 6.28
CA SER A 100 -21.45 10.57 6.00
C SER A 100 -22.51 11.50 6.58
N ARG A 101 -22.23 12.18 7.70
CA ARG A 101 -23.15 13.19 8.24
C ARG A 101 -23.14 14.46 7.43
N TRP A 102 -21.98 14.89 6.96
CA TRP A 102 -21.86 16.05 6.07
C TRP A 102 -22.59 15.82 4.73
N CYS A 103 -22.48 14.63 4.12
CA CYS A 103 -23.24 14.30 2.91
C CYS A 103 -24.76 14.38 3.11
N LYS A 104 -25.26 14.03 4.31
CA LYS A 104 -26.69 14.11 4.66
C LYS A 104 -27.15 15.51 5.05
N ASN A 105 -26.27 16.29 5.68
CA ASN A 105 -26.53 17.66 6.10
C ASN A 105 -25.22 18.45 6.03
N THR A 106 -25.07 19.21 4.94
CA THR A 106 -23.85 19.99 4.66
C THR A 106 -23.69 21.20 5.59
N THR A 107 -24.73 21.55 6.34
CA THR A 107 -24.70 22.62 7.35
C THR A 107 -24.30 22.12 8.73
N ILE A 108 -23.98 20.83 8.89
CA ILE A 108 -23.65 20.26 10.21
C ILE A 108 -22.49 21.00 10.89
N ARG A 109 -22.62 21.19 12.20
CA ARG A 109 -21.64 21.82 13.09
C ARG A 109 -21.46 20.97 14.36
N ASP A 110 -20.46 21.32 15.16
CA ASP A 110 -20.26 20.83 16.53
C ASP A 110 -20.13 19.31 16.70
N LEU A 111 -19.54 18.65 15.70
CA LEU A 111 -19.13 17.26 15.81
C LEU A 111 -17.90 17.16 16.73
N ASN A 112 -18.09 16.66 17.94
CA ASN A 112 -16.99 16.36 18.86
C ASN A 112 -16.26 15.06 18.47
N LEU A 113 -15.62 15.06 17.30
CA LEU A 113 -14.86 13.95 16.73
C LEU A 113 -13.58 14.49 16.08
N ASP A 114 -12.55 13.63 16.01
CA ASP A 114 -11.30 13.92 15.32
C ASP A 114 -10.85 12.73 14.44
N VAL A 115 -10.05 13.02 13.42
CA VAL A 115 -9.37 12.02 12.60
C VAL A 115 -7.87 12.33 12.64
N GLY A 116 -7.10 11.49 13.33
CA GLY A 116 -5.65 11.69 13.46
C GLY A 116 -5.28 13.00 14.15
N GLY A 117 -6.11 13.50 15.07
CA GLY A 117 -5.92 14.79 15.73
C GLY A 117 -6.51 16.00 14.98
N ILE A 118 -7.05 15.82 13.78
CA ILE A 118 -7.75 16.88 13.04
C ILE A 118 -9.22 16.88 13.46
N ARG A 119 -9.69 17.99 14.03
CA ARG A 119 -11.08 18.14 14.46
C ARG A 119 -12.04 18.11 13.26
N ALA A 120 -13.27 17.67 13.49
CA ALA A 120 -14.28 17.53 12.43
C ALA A 120 -14.62 18.84 11.72
N ASP A 121 -14.71 19.96 12.46
CA ASP A 121 -14.93 21.31 11.90
C ASP A 121 -13.81 21.69 10.91
N GLN A 122 -12.56 21.49 11.31
CA GLN A 122 -11.39 21.71 10.46
C GLN A 122 -11.40 20.77 9.24
N LEU A 123 -11.68 19.48 9.44
CA LEU A 123 -11.71 18.50 8.35
C LEU A 123 -12.77 18.84 7.29
N LEU A 124 -13.96 19.24 7.73
CA LEU A 124 -15.05 19.65 6.83
C LEU A 124 -14.77 20.99 6.14
N SER A 125 -14.03 21.90 6.79
CA SER A 125 -13.66 23.18 6.18
C SER A 125 -12.82 23.03 4.91
N PHE A 126 -12.08 21.92 4.77
CA PHE A 126 -11.30 21.62 3.56
C PHE A 126 -12.16 21.40 2.31
N ILE A 127 -13.42 20.97 2.48
CA ILE A 127 -14.35 20.71 1.37
C ILE A 127 -14.93 22.03 0.82
N GLY A 128 -14.99 23.07 1.66
CA GLY A 128 -15.57 24.37 1.34
C GLY A 128 -17.09 24.32 1.13
N GLU A 129 -17.62 25.26 0.36
CA GLU A 129 -19.06 25.35 0.07
C GLU A 129 -19.57 24.09 -0.65
N PRO A 130 -20.72 23.53 -0.25
CA PRO A 130 -21.26 22.31 -0.82
C PRO A 130 -21.79 22.52 -2.24
N SER A 131 -21.63 21.49 -3.07
CA SER A 131 -22.26 21.37 -4.38
C SER A 131 -22.66 19.90 -4.61
N PRO A 132 -23.58 19.60 -5.54
CA PRO A 132 -23.94 18.21 -5.86
C PRO A 132 -22.70 17.34 -6.19
N LEU A 133 -21.77 17.87 -6.98
CA LEU A 133 -20.52 17.18 -7.32
C LEU A 133 -19.68 16.87 -6.07
N LYS A 134 -19.49 17.85 -5.17
CA LYS A 134 -18.67 17.64 -3.96
C LYS A 134 -19.30 16.62 -3.02
N VAL A 135 -20.63 16.64 -2.87
CA VAL A 135 -21.35 15.62 -2.09
C VAL A 135 -21.09 14.24 -2.67
N TRP A 136 -21.27 14.08 -3.99
CA TRP A 136 -21.00 12.84 -4.70
C TRP A 136 -19.54 12.36 -4.52
N GLN A 137 -18.55 13.26 -4.64
CA GLN A 137 -17.14 12.92 -4.45
C GLN A 137 -16.82 12.48 -3.00
N VAL A 138 -17.39 13.15 -2.00
CA VAL A 138 -17.20 12.78 -0.58
C VAL A 138 -17.88 11.44 -0.28
N GLU A 139 -19.01 11.12 -0.92
CA GLU A 139 -19.62 9.79 -0.80
C GLU A 139 -18.69 8.69 -1.29
N ARG A 140 -17.94 8.88 -2.38
CA ARG A 140 -16.93 7.90 -2.84
C ARG A 140 -15.81 7.70 -1.82
N VAL A 141 -15.37 8.77 -1.16
CA VAL A 141 -14.42 8.68 -0.04
C VAL A 141 -15.03 7.90 1.14
N VAL A 142 -16.30 8.13 1.45
CA VAL A 142 -17.04 7.38 2.48
C VAL A 142 -17.12 5.89 2.12
N ASP A 143 -17.38 5.55 0.86
CA ASP A 143 -17.47 4.17 0.38
C ASP A 143 -16.14 3.43 0.60
N LYS A 144 -14.98 4.04 0.28
CA LYS A 144 -13.64 3.48 0.59
C LYS A 144 -13.43 3.22 2.08
N VAL A 145 -13.88 4.15 2.94
CA VAL A 145 -13.76 3.99 4.39
C VAL A 145 -14.70 2.89 4.91
N ILE A 146 -15.90 2.77 4.34
CA ILE A 146 -16.88 1.73 4.70
C ILE A 146 -16.34 0.35 4.33
N GLU A 147 -15.85 0.16 3.11
CA GLU A 147 -15.24 -1.10 2.64
C GLU A 147 -14.14 -1.58 3.60
N ALA A 148 -13.29 -0.67 4.07
CA ALA A 148 -12.25 -1.02 5.02
C ALA A 148 -12.75 -1.38 6.42
N LEU A 149 -13.93 -0.89 6.84
CA LEU A 149 -14.58 -1.22 8.10
C LEU A 149 -15.46 -2.47 8.00
N ASP A 150 -16.02 -2.75 6.82
CA ASP A 150 -16.90 -3.86 6.49
C ASP A 150 -16.59 -4.37 5.07
N PRO A 151 -15.70 -5.38 4.95
CA PRO A 151 -15.28 -5.92 3.65
C PRO A 151 -16.41 -6.55 2.83
N ASN A 152 -17.59 -6.79 3.41
CA ASN A 152 -18.75 -7.29 2.67
C ASN A 152 -19.46 -6.18 1.87
N ARG A 153 -18.98 -4.94 1.97
CA ARG A 153 -19.51 -3.78 1.26
C ARG A 153 -18.40 -3.21 0.37
N PRO A 154 -18.10 -3.88 -0.76
CA PRO A 154 -17.06 -3.42 -1.66
C PRO A 154 -17.38 -2.04 -2.21
N SER A 155 -16.34 -1.25 -2.43
CA SER A 155 -16.44 0.02 -3.14
C SER A 155 -16.24 -0.19 -4.63
N HIS A 156 -16.84 0.68 -5.45
CA HIS A 156 -16.61 0.67 -6.89
C HIS A 156 -15.53 1.69 -7.23
N ARG A 157 -14.46 1.24 -7.90
CA ARG A 157 -13.38 2.10 -8.36
C ARG A 157 -13.85 3.01 -9.48
N MET A 158 -13.21 4.17 -9.62
CA MET A 158 -13.57 5.24 -10.57
C MET A 158 -12.59 5.42 -11.73
N VAL A 159 -11.37 4.91 -11.60
CA VAL A 159 -10.33 4.98 -12.63
C VAL A 159 -9.74 3.61 -12.88
N LEU A 160 -9.47 2.85 -11.83
CA LEU A 160 -8.85 1.54 -11.97
C LEU A 160 -9.91 0.46 -12.25
N ASP A 161 -9.92 -0.10 -13.46
CA ASP A 161 -10.61 -1.36 -13.77
C ASP A 161 -9.81 -2.56 -13.25
N LEU A 162 -9.24 -2.44 -12.05
CA LEU A 162 -8.40 -3.45 -11.41
C LEU A 162 -8.97 -3.81 -10.03
N GLY A 163 -8.79 -5.05 -9.61
CA GLY A 163 -8.99 -5.51 -8.24
C GLY A 163 -7.84 -5.10 -7.31
N ASP A 164 -7.80 -5.67 -6.11
CA ASP A 164 -6.90 -5.26 -5.03
C ASP A 164 -5.42 -5.55 -5.32
N TYR A 165 -5.13 -6.48 -6.23
CA TYR A 165 -3.77 -6.91 -6.59
C TYR A 165 -3.49 -6.80 -8.09
N GLY A 166 -4.21 -5.92 -8.80
CA GLY A 166 -3.98 -5.66 -10.23
C GLY A 166 -4.63 -6.66 -11.18
N GLU A 167 -5.47 -7.57 -10.68
CA GLU A 167 -6.35 -8.39 -11.51
C GLU A 167 -7.42 -7.55 -12.21
N PRO A 168 -7.94 -7.92 -13.40
CA PRO A 168 -9.05 -7.19 -14.01
C PRO A 168 -10.26 -7.11 -13.07
N GLY A 169 -10.84 -5.91 -12.95
CA GLY A 169 -12.04 -5.66 -12.18
C GLY A 169 -13.25 -6.40 -12.75
N ALA A 170 -14.22 -6.70 -11.89
CA ALA A 170 -15.41 -7.48 -12.29
C ALA A 170 -16.32 -6.76 -13.31
N TYR A 171 -16.25 -5.43 -13.39
CA TYR A 171 -17.06 -4.60 -14.28
C TYR A 171 -16.27 -3.37 -14.74
N PRO A 172 -16.46 -2.90 -15.99
CA PRO A 172 -15.92 -1.61 -16.41
C PRO A 172 -16.50 -0.50 -15.56
N THR A 173 -15.63 0.35 -15.02
CA THR A 173 -15.98 1.47 -14.14
C THR A 173 -17.13 2.35 -14.66
N GLY A 174 -17.23 2.52 -15.98
CA GLY A 174 -18.24 3.37 -16.63
C GLY A 174 -19.69 2.88 -16.49
N GLU A 175 -19.93 1.58 -16.30
CA GLU A 175 -21.30 1.05 -16.23
C GLU A 175 -21.97 1.33 -14.88
N TYR A 176 -21.21 1.26 -13.79
CA TYR A 176 -21.75 1.46 -12.43
C TYR A 176 -22.20 2.90 -12.21
N TYR A 177 -21.43 3.88 -12.72
CA TYR A 177 -21.69 5.31 -12.56
C TYR A 177 -22.41 5.94 -13.76
N ARG A 178 -23.11 5.15 -14.58
CA ARG A 178 -23.76 5.66 -15.81
C ARG A 178 -24.73 6.81 -15.55
N ASP A 179 -25.44 6.78 -14.41
CA ASP A 179 -26.42 7.80 -14.03
C ASP A 179 -25.73 9.08 -13.51
N ASP A 180 -24.45 9.00 -13.14
CA ASP A 180 -23.60 10.09 -12.66
C ASP A 180 -22.40 10.35 -13.60
N ALA A 181 -22.50 9.99 -14.87
CA ALA A 181 -21.36 9.99 -15.80
C ALA A 181 -20.64 11.35 -15.87
N SER A 182 -21.39 12.45 -15.77
CA SER A 182 -20.80 13.80 -15.76
C SER A 182 -19.98 14.12 -14.50
N PHE A 183 -20.37 13.58 -13.34
CA PHE A 183 -19.61 13.73 -12.10
C PHE A 183 -18.37 12.85 -12.09
N LEU A 184 -18.49 11.63 -12.60
CA LEU A 184 -17.35 10.74 -12.81
C LEU A 184 -16.31 11.41 -13.70
N GLU A 185 -16.72 11.91 -14.87
CA GLU A 185 -15.80 12.52 -15.83
C GLU A 185 -15.12 13.78 -15.27
N GLN A 186 -15.87 14.66 -14.58
CA GLN A 186 -15.27 15.82 -13.90
C GLN A 186 -14.27 15.40 -12.82
N THR A 187 -14.57 14.35 -12.06
CA THR A 187 -13.67 13.84 -11.01
C THR A 187 -12.41 13.21 -11.59
N LYS A 188 -12.50 12.52 -12.73
CA LYS A 188 -11.35 11.98 -13.46
C LYS A 188 -10.47 13.06 -14.08
N ASN A 189 -11.07 14.15 -14.56
CA ASN A 189 -10.36 15.25 -15.20
C ASN A 189 -9.80 16.29 -14.21
N THR A 190 -10.19 16.23 -12.94
CA THR A 190 -9.62 17.08 -11.89
C THR A 190 -8.23 16.59 -11.52
N LEU A 191 -7.19 17.37 -11.82
CA LEU A 191 -5.79 17.00 -11.60
C LEU A 191 -5.22 17.64 -10.34
N ILE A 192 -4.71 16.81 -9.44
CA ILE A 192 -3.90 17.24 -8.30
C ILE A 192 -2.46 17.40 -8.76
N HIS A 193 -1.89 18.58 -8.55
CA HIS A 193 -0.52 18.94 -8.90
C HIS A 193 0.44 18.55 -7.80
N ASP A 194 1.11 17.42 -7.98
CA ASP A 194 1.89 16.76 -6.94
C ASP A 194 3.38 16.68 -7.32
N THR A 195 4.18 16.11 -6.43
CA THR A 195 5.54 15.68 -6.71
C THR A 195 5.74 14.21 -6.37
N VAL A 196 6.44 13.49 -7.24
CA VAL A 196 6.87 12.10 -7.04
C VAL A 196 8.38 12.08 -7.00
N ASP A 197 8.95 11.64 -5.87
CA ASP A 197 10.41 11.54 -5.71
C ASP A 197 11.13 12.86 -6.10
N GLY A 198 10.51 13.99 -5.74
CA GLY A 198 10.98 15.34 -6.03
C GLY A 198 10.71 15.86 -7.45
N ARG A 199 10.09 15.06 -8.33
CA ARG A 199 9.75 15.43 -9.70
C ARG A 199 8.29 15.87 -9.79
N LYS A 200 8.01 16.88 -10.62
CA LYS A 200 6.62 17.30 -10.86
C LYS A 200 5.81 16.14 -11.45
N ALA A 201 4.65 15.89 -10.87
CA ALA A 201 3.75 14.84 -11.27
C ALA A 201 2.30 15.34 -11.21
N ARG A 202 1.38 14.56 -11.76
CA ARG A 202 -0.06 14.80 -11.65
C ARG A 202 -0.76 13.48 -11.35
N ILE A 203 -1.87 13.57 -10.63
CA ILE A 203 -2.76 12.43 -10.39
C ILE A 203 -4.19 12.95 -10.45
N SER A 204 -5.11 12.19 -11.04
CA SER A 204 -6.51 12.57 -11.02
C SER A 204 -7.09 12.43 -9.62
N LEU A 205 -8.10 13.24 -9.29
CA LEU A 205 -8.85 13.10 -8.06
C LEU A 205 -9.53 11.72 -7.98
N GLY A 206 -10.08 11.24 -9.10
CA GLY A 206 -10.65 9.89 -9.19
C GLY A 206 -9.67 8.80 -8.77
N LEU A 207 -8.45 8.81 -9.34
CA LEU A 207 -7.41 7.83 -9.00
C LEU A 207 -6.92 8.01 -7.56
N SER A 208 -6.84 9.24 -7.06
CA SER A 208 -6.46 9.52 -5.68
C SER A 208 -7.45 8.95 -4.67
N ILE A 209 -8.75 8.97 -4.98
CA ILE A 209 -9.80 8.34 -4.17
C ILE A 209 -9.70 6.82 -4.26
N ASP A 210 -9.49 6.25 -5.45
CA ASP A 210 -9.28 4.80 -5.61
C ASP A 210 -8.08 4.30 -4.79
N LEU A 211 -6.99 5.09 -4.75
CA LEU A 211 -5.77 4.81 -4.01
C LEU A 211 -5.81 5.26 -2.53
N LEU A 212 -6.95 5.74 -2.02
CA LEU A 212 -7.14 6.02 -0.61
C LEU A 212 -7.26 4.70 0.16
N MET A 213 -6.11 4.12 0.50
CA MET A 213 -6.01 2.83 1.16
C MET A 213 -5.96 2.99 2.69
N PRO A 214 -6.96 2.51 3.44
CA PRO A 214 -7.01 2.66 4.91
C PRO A 214 -5.89 1.97 5.70
N CYS A 215 -5.11 1.11 5.06
CA CYS A 215 -3.94 0.47 5.65
C CYS A 215 -2.65 1.33 5.52
N HIS A 216 -2.66 2.33 4.63
CA HIS A 216 -1.52 3.18 4.30
C HIS A 216 -1.02 3.95 5.52
N TRP A 217 0.30 4.18 5.63
CA TRP A 217 0.90 4.91 6.75
C TRP A 217 0.33 6.33 6.92
N ASP A 218 0.17 7.07 5.81
CA ASP A 218 -0.33 8.46 5.81
C ASP A 218 -1.84 8.60 5.53
N PHE A 219 -2.66 7.61 5.87
CA PHE A 219 -4.11 7.66 5.57
C PHE A 219 -4.77 9.02 5.90
N VAL A 220 -4.43 9.64 7.04
CA VAL A 220 -4.98 10.94 7.46
C VAL A 220 -4.51 12.05 6.52
N GLY A 221 -3.23 12.05 6.15
CA GLY A 221 -2.68 12.98 5.17
C GLY A 221 -3.32 12.83 3.80
N SER A 222 -3.43 11.61 3.30
CA SER A 222 -4.07 11.31 2.02
C SER A 222 -5.53 11.79 2.02
N LEU A 223 -6.26 11.52 3.10
CA LEU A 223 -7.64 11.99 3.28
C LEU A 223 -7.74 13.52 3.21
N VAL A 224 -6.87 14.24 3.92
CA VAL A 224 -6.87 15.71 3.89
C VAL A 224 -6.58 16.24 2.49
N THR A 225 -5.59 15.69 1.78
CA THR A 225 -5.27 16.09 0.41
C THR A 225 -6.47 15.89 -0.53
N ILE A 226 -7.16 14.75 -0.42
CA ILE A 226 -8.35 14.47 -1.23
C ILE A 226 -9.48 15.44 -0.91
N LEU A 227 -9.78 15.70 0.37
CA LEU A 227 -10.84 16.64 0.75
C LEU A 227 -10.55 18.08 0.30
N LYS A 228 -9.28 18.50 0.37
CA LYS A 228 -8.83 19.79 -0.17
C LYS A 228 -8.99 19.87 -1.68
N ALA A 229 -8.63 18.80 -2.40
CA ALA A 229 -8.80 18.73 -3.85
C ALA A 229 -10.28 18.79 -4.26
N ILE A 230 -11.17 18.10 -3.52
CA ILE A 230 -12.63 18.25 -3.65
C ILE A 230 -13.05 19.71 -3.41
N GLY A 231 -12.43 20.39 -2.45
CA GLY A 231 -12.65 21.80 -2.16
C GLY A 231 -12.09 22.78 -3.20
N GLY A 232 -11.27 22.30 -4.14
CA GLY A 232 -10.62 23.10 -5.19
C GLY A 232 -9.15 23.45 -4.93
N ASP A 233 -8.58 23.07 -3.80
CA ASP A 233 -7.13 23.19 -3.53
C ASP A 233 -6.39 21.99 -4.13
N LEU A 234 -5.88 22.18 -5.35
CA LEU A 234 -5.21 21.16 -6.15
C LEU A 234 -3.68 21.10 -5.95
N HIS A 235 -3.13 21.85 -5.00
CA HIS A 235 -1.68 21.95 -4.77
C HIS A 235 -1.35 21.56 -3.31
N PRO A 236 -1.23 20.26 -3.01
CA PRO A 236 -0.94 19.83 -1.66
C PRO A 236 0.40 20.43 -1.17
N PRO A 237 0.48 20.86 0.11
CA PRO A 237 1.67 21.50 0.65
C PRO A 237 2.86 20.53 0.85
N ARG A 238 2.60 19.24 0.70
CA ARG A 238 3.56 18.15 0.83
C ARG A 238 3.23 17.09 -0.23
N PRO A 239 4.21 16.29 -0.68
CA PRO A 239 3.96 15.27 -1.67
C PRO A 239 2.83 14.33 -1.25
N PHE A 240 1.92 14.03 -2.17
CA PHE A 240 0.82 13.11 -1.94
C PHE A 240 1.38 11.69 -1.84
N ALA A 241 1.28 11.12 -0.64
CA ALA A 241 1.64 9.74 -0.38
C ALA A 241 0.36 8.88 -0.42
N CYS A 242 0.35 7.90 -1.30
CA CYS A 242 -0.67 6.85 -1.38
C CYS A 242 0.03 5.51 -1.62
N CYS A 243 -0.74 4.41 -1.67
CA CYS A 243 -0.14 3.11 -1.95
C CYS A 243 0.74 3.17 -3.19
N SER A 244 1.97 2.67 -3.04
CA SER A 244 3.00 2.61 -4.06
C SER A 244 3.53 3.95 -4.60
N ARG A 245 3.19 5.09 -3.98
CA ARG A 245 3.66 6.42 -4.38
C ARG A 245 4.36 7.11 -3.23
N ASN A 246 5.55 7.67 -3.47
CA ASN A 246 6.33 8.39 -2.47
C ASN A 246 6.62 7.53 -1.22
N LEU A 247 6.87 6.23 -1.40
CA LEU A 247 7.14 5.29 -0.29
C LEU A 247 8.35 5.71 0.54
N GLY A 248 9.33 6.37 -0.09
CA GLY A 248 10.49 6.94 0.58
C GLY A 248 10.15 7.97 1.67
N LEU A 249 8.96 8.58 1.64
CA LEU A 249 8.49 9.51 2.67
C LEU A 249 7.91 8.82 3.91
N SER A 250 7.71 7.50 3.86
CA SER A 250 7.24 6.74 5.01
C SER A 250 8.21 6.91 6.18
N PRO A 251 7.74 7.25 7.39
CA PRO A 251 8.59 7.31 8.57
C PRO A 251 9.17 5.94 8.96
N LEU A 252 8.68 4.86 8.34
CA LEU A 252 9.13 3.49 8.56
C LEU A 252 10.19 3.05 7.53
N CYS A 253 10.48 3.86 6.51
CA CYS A 253 11.35 3.48 5.38
C CYS A 253 12.73 3.01 5.84
N ASP A 254 13.41 3.80 6.67
CA ASP A 254 14.73 3.46 7.19
C ASP A 254 14.70 2.21 8.06
N ARG A 255 13.67 2.07 8.90
CA ARG A 255 13.50 0.90 9.77
C ARG A 255 13.32 -0.39 8.94
N VAL A 256 12.46 -0.36 7.94
CA VAL A 256 12.22 -1.49 7.03
C VAL A 256 13.48 -1.81 6.23
N ARG A 257 14.26 -0.80 5.82
CA ARG A 257 15.57 -0.98 5.18
C ARG A 257 16.58 -1.68 6.10
N THR A 258 16.67 -1.28 7.37
CA THR A 258 17.50 -1.98 8.38
C THR A 258 17.12 -3.45 8.51
N ILE A 259 15.82 -3.77 8.51
CA ILE A 259 15.34 -5.16 8.56
C ILE A 259 15.78 -5.93 7.30
N SER A 260 15.61 -5.36 6.10
CA SER A 260 16.11 -5.96 4.85
C SER A 260 17.62 -6.20 4.89
N ASN A 261 18.42 -5.22 5.31
CA ASN A 261 19.88 -5.38 5.46
C ASN A 261 20.24 -6.52 6.43
N THR A 262 19.47 -6.68 7.50
CA THR A 262 19.63 -7.76 8.48
C THR A 262 19.35 -9.13 7.87
N LEU A 263 18.22 -9.27 7.15
CA LEU A 263 17.85 -10.48 6.43
C LEU A 263 18.91 -10.84 5.38
N ARG A 264 19.42 -9.83 4.67
CA ARG A 264 20.50 -9.97 3.70
C ARG A 264 21.80 -10.49 4.31
N SER A 265 22.20 -9.94 5.46
CA SER A 265 23.37 -10.40 6.20
C SER A 265 23.20 -11.85 6.64
N PHE A 266 22.01 -12.21 7.11
CA PHE A 266 21.67 -13.56 7.53
C PHE A 266 21.76 -14.59 6.38
N TRP A 267 21.13 -14.33 5.24
CA TRP A 267 21.09 -15.32 4.15
C TRP A 267 22.40 -15.42 3.36
N ARG A 268 23.15 -14.32 3.22
CA ARG A 268 24.48 -14.30 2.55
C ARG A 268 25.64 -14.71 3.46
N GLY A 269 25.43 -14.76 4.79
CA GLY A 269 26.50 -15.02 5.76
C GLY A 269 27.57 -13.92 5.84
N SER A 270 27.29 -12.72 5.33
CA SER A 270 28.27 -11.62 5.29
C SER A 270 28.21 -10.77 6.55
N LYS A 271 29.36 -10.63 7.24
CA LYS A 271 29.54 -9.75 8.40
C LYS A 271 29.76 -8.28 8.03
N ARG A 272 29.78 -7.92 6.74
CA ARG A 272 30.19 -6.59 6.25
C ARG A 272 29.04 -5.61 6.03
N ILE A 273 27.79 -6.01 6.27
CA ILE A 273 26.63 -5.12 6.11
C ILE A 273 26.53 -4.21 7.33
N LYS A 274 26.53 -2.90 7.09
CA LYS A 274 26.27 -1.88 8.12
C LYS A 274 24.77 -1.81 8.41
N ASP A 275 24.40 -1.30 9.57
CA ASP A 275 23.01 -1.05 9.97
C ASP A 275 22.15 -2.32 9.98
N ILE A 276 22.58 -3.29 10.80
CA ILE A 276 21.82 -4.50 11.11
C ILE A 276 21.08 -4.35 12.44
N ASP A 277 19.90 -4.96 12.52
CA ASP A 277 19.15 -5.13 13.75
C ASP A 277 19.51 -6.46 14.42
N ARG A 278 20.05 -6.37 15.63
CA ARG A 278 20.53 -7.53 16.38
C ARG A 278 19.39 -8.40 16.91
N ASP A 279 18.25 -7.82 17.25
CA ASP A 279 17.11 -8.54 17.81
C ASP A 279 16.39 -9.32 16.70
N VAL A 280 16.22 -8.71 15.54
CA VAL A 280 15.72 -9.39 14.34
C VAL A 280 16.68 -10.52 13.93
N LEU A 281 17.99 -10.27 13.89
CA LEU A 281 18.98 -11.30 13.59
C LEU A 281 18.92 -12.47 14.58
N ALA A 282 18.86 -12.17 15.87
CA ALA A 282 18.74 -13.18 16.93
C ALA A 282 17.45 -14.01 16.76
N SER A 283 16.34 -13.36 16.39
CA SER A 283 15.04 -14.03 16.21
C SER A 283 15.03 -15.06 15.07
N LEU A 284 15.89 -14.92 14.05
CA LEU A 284 16.01 -15.87 12.94
C LEU A 284 16.66 -17.20 13.36
N GLY A 285 17.46 -17.20 14.43
CA GLY A 285 18.14 -18.38 14.95
C GLY A 285 19.19 -18.96 13.97
N PRO A 286 19.46 -20.28 14.00
CA PRO A 286 20.42 -20.90 13.09
C PRO A 286 20.01 -20.82 11.62
N ALA A 287 20.98 -20.58 10.74
CA ALA A 287 20.74 -20.41 9.30
C ALA A 287 20.65 -21.74 8.54
N THR A 288 19.48 -22.37 8.60
CA THR A 288 19.14 -23.55 7.76
C THR A 288 18.86 -23.14 6.31
N THR A 289 18.88 -24.10 5.38
CA THR A 289 18.58 -23.85 3.96
C THR A 289 17.22 -23.15 3.77
N VAL A 290 16.17 -23.67 4.42
CA VAL A 290 14.81 -23.10 4.37
C VAL A 290 14.77 -21.67 4.90
N LYS A 291 15.40 -21.42 6.05
CA LYS A 291 15.42 -20.08 6.66
C LYS A 291 16.17 -19.07 5.81
N ARG A 292 17.29 -19.47 5.21
CA ARG A 292 18.05 -18.61 4.28
C ARG A 292 17.22 -18.25 3.06
N TRP A 293 16.51 -19.21 2.47
CA TRP A 293 15.63 -18.95 1.33
C TRP A 293 14.48 -18.00 1.68
N LEU A 294 13.77 -18.23 2.79
CA LEU A 294 12.70 -17.34 3.23
C LEU A 294 13.21 -15.94 3.57
N ALA A 295 14.37 -15.83 4.22
CA ALA A 295 15.00 -14.54 4.51
C ALA A 295 15.45 -13.81 3.23
N ALA A 296 15.98 -14.54 2.25
CA ALA A 296 16.33 -13.98 0.94
C ALA A 296 15.10 -13.46 0.20
N SER A 297 13.99 -14.22 0.25
CA SER A 297 12.71 -13.82 -0.33
C SER A 297 12.18 -12.53 0.29
N LEU A 298 12.13 -12.44 1.63
CA LEU A 298 11.65 -11.23 2.32
C LEU A 298 12.57 -10.02 2.11
N ASP A 299 13.90 -10.20 2.17
CA ASP A 299 14.87 -9.15 1.84
C ASP A 299 14.61 -8.59 0.43
N LYS A 300 14.49 -9.48 -0.56
CA LYS A 300 14.28 -9.08 -1.95
C LYS A 300 12.94 -8.36 -2.13
N THR A 301 11.86 -8.87 -1.56
CA THR A 301 10.53 -8.22 -1.60
C THR A 301 10.57 -6.81 -1.02
N ILE A 302 11.17 -6.64 0.17
CA ILE A 302 11.30 -5.31 0.79
C ILE A 302 12.05 -4.35 -0.12
N ARG A 303 13.18 -4.76 -0.68
CA ARG A 303 13.99 -3.87 -1.53
C ARG A 303 13.28 -3.50 -2.81
N LEU A 304 12.69 -4.46 -3.49
CA LEU A 304 11.92 -4.19 -4.70
C LEU A 304 10.82 -3.17 -4.42
N GLN A 305 10.11 -3.26 -3.29
CA GLN A 305 9.08 -2.27 -2.95
C GLN A 305 9.65 -0.89 -2.56
N LEU A 306 10.80 -0.83 -1.89
CA LEU A 306 11.44 0.45 -1.52
C LEU A 306 12.16 1.12 -2.69
N GLU A 307 12.64 0.34 -3.65
CA GLU A 307 13.37 0.78 -4.85
C GLU A 307 12.45 0.94 -6.07
N ALA A 308 11.24 0.38 -6.02
CA ALA A 308 10.25 0.54 -7.08
C ALA A 308 10.00 2.03 -7.32
N SER A 309 10.03 2.41 -8.60
CA SER A 309 9.54 3.72 -9.01
C SER A 309 8.11 3.88 -8.50
N SER A 310 7.84 5.03 -7.89
CA SER A 310 6.51 5.42 -7.41
C SER A 310 5.39 5.38 -8.48
N ASP A 311 5.75 5.18 -9.75
CA ASP A 311 4.85 5.11 -10.89
C ASP A 311 4.71 3.70 -11.50
N PHE A 312 5.37 2.66 -10.96
CA PHE A 312 5.32 1.30 -11.53
C PHE A 312 3.90 0.72 -11.63
N TRP A 313 2.98 1.13 -10.74
CA TRP A 313 1.59 0.67 -10.80
C TRP A 313 0.73 1.45 -11.82
N LEU A 314 1.18 2.65 -12.23
CA LEU A 314 0.51 3.45 -13.27
C LEU A 314 0.76 2.91 -14.68
N THR A 315 1.73 2.02 -14.87
CA THR A 315 1.94 1.35 -16.17
C THR A 315 0.96 0.21 -16.42
N PHE A 316 0.16 -0.18 -15.42
CA PHE A 316 -0.89 -1.21 -15.53
C PHE A 316 -2.30 -0.63 -15.71
N SER A 317 -2.43 0.70 -15.79
CA SER A 317 -3.69 1.43 -16.04
C SER A 317 -3.72 2.06 -17.42
#